data_AF-A0A9D4S1E0-F1
#
_entry.id   AF-A0A9D4S1E0-F1
#
_cell.length_a   1.000
_cell.length_b   1.000
_cell.length_c   1.000
_cell.angle_alpha   90.00
_cell.angle_beta   90.00
_cell.angle_gamma   90.00
#
_symmetry.space_group_name_H-M   'P 1'
#
loop_
_entity.id
_entity.type
_entity.pdbx_description
1 polymer ?
#
loop_
_entity_poly.entity_id
_entity_poly.type
_entity_poly.pdbx_seq_one_letter_code
_entity_poly.pdbx_strand_id
1 'polypeptide(L)' 'MHLIFLDARSAFDVVDHKHLMRRLGHIGVSDKHWSLIDSLHRDSTSAVKWKGRVSAEFSVQQGVRQG' A
#
# COMPACT_ATOMS: atom_id res chain seq x y z
N MET A 1 -10.62 -27.30 23.42
CA MET A 1 -10.12 -25.95 23.08
C MET A 1 -9.50 -26.05 21.71
N HIS A 2 -9.96 -25.26 20.75
CA HIS A 2 -9.42 -25.26 19.38
C HIS A 2 -8.83 -23.87 19.09
N LEU A 3 -7.63 -23.86 18.53
CA LEU A 3 -6.91 -22.66 18.10
C LEU A 3 -6.74 -22.71 16.59
N ILE A 4 -7.07 -21.62 15.92
CA ILE A 4 -6.86 -21.46 14.48
C ILE A 4 -5.86 -20.32 14.29
N PHE A 5 -4.79 -20.62 13.58
CA PHE A 5 -3.80 -19.63 13.16
C PHE A 5 -4.11 -19.21 11.73
N LEU A 6 -4.19 -17.89 11.51
CA LEU A 6 -4.37 -17.27 10.21
C LEU A 6 -3.15 -16.41 9.92
N ASP A 7 -2.45 -16.75 8.84
CA ASP A 7 -1.36 -15.94 8.30
C ASP A 7 -1.76 -15.38 6.93
N ALA A 8 -1.56 -14.09 6.74
CA ALA A 8 -1.86 -13.41 5.48
C ALA A 8 -0.56 -13.25 4.68
N ARG A 9 -0.46 -14.00 3.58
CA ARG A 9 0.69 -13.94 2.68
C ARG A 9 0.83 -12.54 2.07
N SER A 10 2.04 -11.98 2.10
CA SER A 10 2.38 -10.70 1.45
C SER A 10 1.42 -9.57 1.83
N ALA A 11 0.99 -9.52 3.09
CA ALA A 11 -0.08 -8.64 3.57
C ALA A 11 0.09 -7.16 3.17
N PHE A 12 1.32 -6.69 3.04
CA PHE A 12 1.61 -5.31 2.64
C PHE A 12 1.64 -5.12 1.12
N ASP A 13 2.00 -6.13 0.33
CA ASP A 13 2.10 -6.01 -1.14
C ASP A 13 0.72 -6.04 -1.84
N VAL A 14 -0.31 -6.54 -1.14
CA VAL A 14 -1.65 -6.80 -1.71
C VAL A 14 -2.73 -5.84 -1.20
N VAL A 15 -2.32 -4.74 -0.56
CA VAL A 15 -3.26 -3.74 -0.04
C VAL A 15 -3.92 -2.98 -1.18
N ASP A 16 -5.25 -3.04 -1.29
CA ASP A 16 -6.02 -2.20 -2.20
C ASP A 16 -6.12 -0.77 -1.66
N HIS A 17 -5.65 0.21 -2.45
CA HIS A 17 -5.59 1.61 -2.02
C HIS A 17 -6.97 2.22 -1.79
N LYS A 18 -7.99 1.85 -2.58
CA LYS A 18 -9.35 2.40 -2.42
C LYS A 18 -9.95 1.95 -1.09
N HIS A 19 -9.79 0.67 -0.75
CA HIS A 19 -10.24 0.12 0.52
C HIS A 19 -9.45 0.73 1.70
N LEU A 20 -8.13 0.87 1.56
CA LEU A 20 -7.30 1.55 2.56
C LEU A 20 -7.84 2.96 2.84
N MET A 21 -8.03 3.78 1.81
CA MET A 21 -8.49 5.15 1.98
C MET A 21 -9.91 5.23 2.57
N ARG A 22 -10.83 4.36 2.16
CA ARG A 22 -12.16 4.27 2.76
C ARG A 22 -12.09 3.92 4.25
N ARG A 23 -11.22 2.99 4.64
CA ARG A 23 -11.04 2.58 6.04
C ARG A 23 -10.44 3.71 6.88
N LEU A 24 -9.46 4.44 6.35
CA LEU A 24 -8.88 5.60 7.03
C LEU A 24 -9.94 6.69 7.29
N GLY A 25 -10.82 6.96 6.32
CA GLY A 25 -11.94 7.88 6.51
C GLY A 25 -12.92 7.39 7.60
N HIS A 26 -13.27 6.10 7.59
CA HIS A 26 -14.19 5.53 8.58
C HIS A 26 -13.65 5.56 10.02
N ILE A 27 -12.34 5.46 10.23
CA ILE A 27 -11.74 5.53 11.58
C ILE A 27 -11.49 6.96 12.06
N GLY A 28 -11.86 7.97 11.26
CA GLY A 28 -11.77 9.39 11.64
C GLY A 28 -10.41 10.03 11.38
N VAL A 29 -9.60 9.52 10.45
CA VAL A 29 -8.38 10.22 10.03
C VAL A 29 -8.77 11.56 9.39
N SER A 30 -8.21 12.66 9.88
CA SER A 30 -8.54 13.99 9.40
C SER A 30 -8.18 14.20 7.93
N ASP A 31 -8.94 15.05 7.25
CA ASP A 31 -8.80 15.31 5.80
C ASP A 31 -7.37 15.64 5.37
N LYS A 32 -6.60 16.36 6.20
CA LYS A 32 -5.21 16.70 5.90
C LYS A 32 -4.31 15.46 5.84
N HIS A 33 -4.41 14.56 6.82
CA HIS A 33 -3.61 13.34 6.85
C HIS A 33 -4.13 12.34 5.81
N TRP A 34 -5.45 12.26 5.64
CA TRP A 34 -6.07 11.43 4.63
C TRP A 34 -5.60 11.82 3.22
N SER A 35 -5.63 13.10 2.88
CA SER A 35 -5.18 13.63 1.59
C SER A 35 -3.69 13.39 1.34
N LEU A 36 -2.87 13.54 2.39
CA LEU A 36 -1.45 13.20 2.32
C LEU A 36 -1.23 11.70 2.03
N ILE A 37 -1.99 10.81 2.69
CA ILE A 37 -1.85 9.37 2.44
C ILE A 37 -2.36 9.02 1.04
N ASP A 38 -3.46 9.62 0.58
CA ASP A 38 -3.98 9.42 -0.77
C ASP A 38 -2.96 9.85 -1.83
N SER A 39 -2.31 11.00 -1.65
CA SER A 39 -1.30 11.49 -2.60
C SER A 39 -0.04 10.63 -2.68
N LEU A 40 0.28 9.89 -1.61
CA LEU A 40 1.41 8.94 -1.61
C LEU A 40 1.12 7.67 -2.42
N HIS A 41 -0.15 7.30 -2.59
CA HIS A 41 -0.55 6.05 -3.25
C HIS A 41 -1.14 6.30 -4.64
N ARG A 42 -1.86 7.41 -4.83
CA ARG A 42 -2.49 7.79 -6.09
C ARG A 42 -1.45 7.99 -7.19
N ASP A 43 -1.66 7.29 -8.29
CA ASP A 43 -0.82 7.34 -9.51
C ASP A 43 0.68 7.14 -9.25
N SER A 44 1.02 6.45 -8.16
CA SER A 44 2.40 6.19 -7.79
C SER A 44 3.08 5.28 -8.81
N THR A 45 4.35 5.58 -9.14
CA THR A 45 5.19 4.74 -10.01
C THR A 45 6.36 4.18 -9.21
N SER A 46 6.89 3.05 -9.67
CA SER A 46 8.05 2.39 -9.07
C SER A 46 8.98 1.83 -10.14
N ALA A 47 10.22 1.58 -9.75
CA ALA A 47 11.23 0.95 -10.58
C ALA A 47 12.12 0.05 -9.70
N VAL A 48 12.58 -1.06 -10.27
CA VAL A 48 13.43 -2.03 -9.58
C VAL A 48 14.89 -1.74 -9.89
N LYS A 49 15.69 -1.51 -8.86
CA LYS A 49 17.15 -1.44 -8.97
C LYS A 49 17.77 -2.81 -8.70
N TRP A 50 18.47 -3.36 -9.68
CA TRP A 50 19.17 -4.64 -9.57
C TRP A 50 20.55 -4.58 -10.20
N LYS A 51 21.59 -4.98 -9.45
CA LYS A 51 22.99 -4.99 -9.90
C LYS A 51 23.44 -3.68 -10.59
N GLY A 52 23.05 -2.54 -10.03
CA GLY A 52 23.40 -1.22 -10.55
C GLY A 52 22.57 -0.73 -11.74
N ARG A 53 21.63 -1.53 -12.25
CA ARG A 53 20.69 -1.14 -13.30
C ARG A 53 19.30 -0.87 -12.71
N VAL A 54 18.59 0.10 -13.27
CA VAL A 54 17.21 0.44 -12.90
C VAL A 54 16.28 0.00 -14.03
N SER A 55 15.16 -0.63 -13.71
CA SER A 55 14.13 -1.00 -14.69
C SER A 55 13.45 0.22 -15.29
N ALA A 56 12.62 0.01 -16.31
CA ALA A 56 11.60 0.98 -16.66
C ALA A 56 10.65 1.20 -15.45
N GLU A 57 10.07 2.39 -15.37
CA GLU A 57 9.03 2.68 -14.38
C GLU A 57 7.74 1.95 -14.72
N PHE A 58 7.00 1.57 -13.68
CA PHE A 58 5.69 0.97 -13.79
C PHE A 58 4.75 1.54 -12.72
N SER A 59 3.46 1.63 -13.03
CA SER A 59 2.44 2.09 -12.08
C SER A 59 2.24 1.07 -10.96
N VAL A 60 2.18 1.56 -9.73
CA VAL A 60 1.83 0.78 -8.55
C VAL A 60 0.32 0.79 -8.39
N GLN A 61 -0.30 -0.37 -8.55
CA GLN A 61 -1.77 -0.50 -8.46
C GLN A 61 -2.26 -1.00 -7.10
N GLN A 62 -1.37 -1.60 -6.31
CA GLN A 62 -1.67 -2.17 -5.01
C GLN A 62 -0.40 -2.23 -4.16
N GLY A 63 -0.62 -2.46 -2.87
CA GLY A 63 0.41 -2.61 -1.87
C GLY A 63 0.85 -1.30 -1.25
N VAL A 64 1.48 -1.40 -0.10
CA VAL A 64 2.11 -0.29 0.61
C VAL A 64 3.59 -0.61 0.75
N ARG A 65 4.43 0.40 0.63
CA ARG A 65 5.88 0.21 0.74
C ARG A 65 6.23 -0.20 2.17
N GLN A 66 7.04 -1.25 2.30
CA GLN A 66 7.59 -1.68 3.58
C GLN A 66 8.94 -0.99 3.85
N GLY A 67 9.08 -0.38 5.03
CA GLY A 67 10.26 0.39 5.43
C GLY A 67 10.23 1.82 4.91
#